data_AF-A0A0F9EYZ6-F1
#
_entry.id   AF-A0A0F9EYZ6-F1
#
_cell.length_a   1.000
_cell.length_b   1.000
_cell.length_c   1.000
_cell.angle_alpha   90.00
_cell.angle_beta   90.00
_cell.angle_gamma   90.00
#
_symmetry.space_group_name_H-M   'P 1'
#
loop_
_entity.id
_entity.type
_entity.pdbx_description
1 polymer ?
#
loop_
_entity_poly.entity_id
_entity_poly.type
_entity_poly.pdbx_seq_one_letter_code
_entity_poly.pdbx_strand_id
1 'polypeptide(L)'
;IKVRPGREGTESVAKVLTALCKHAVGPQGEYVFSEVFKDGLVKTEAYLKLNVNKHSSPGGDIEVSHRSFFSVDVDPDAVEYDLNKSAKFVIDREWKDKEEIDFKYPDKAQEISNGIGLGDDDTNGLAAYLIEDDEIDEYDESSHGGEVSRRKYRYLIREIWWKEKTPGLRVLDVATGTSRVISGELLEKHGKRLKGDGRWVTSDEAGTILHRTVMVGKVVLEDEENPLGDQITDIPYFRFSPDWDNGHAMGAIEDLISLNREENINQTLATRYLGQTVNSGWIVDKAGTKAEAKLKQFGSVNGIVLSRQDYGSIEKIKPNQLSQGHMILSEQSARDIKDISGVNDEMLGIDNNKVISGKAIQLRERSGMRTNEPIFDNFDRTLQLFGTMLVKLITKLNIYTDNEIRAIVSESDLLDLKMLQRAHAEITQSIGGDLPLPATPEELAPNPNMMAMVQPEDLQMVVEGIKTGIRSAQMYAERYPELKQNWDEVIKQHATEMLLKELRDDKVGQYGIVVSLSANAPTVRMQNMLELEMVQDKYGMITPDVFIDATELTNKDEIKAGIQAVQQAQAQAAQPKQPAKKKEKAA
;
A
#
# COMPACT_ATOMS: atom_id res chain seq x y z
N ILE A 1 4.78 2.17 1.74
CA ILE A 1 5.87 2.29 0.74
C ILE A 1 6.78 3.45 1.18
N LYS A 2 8.09 3.22 1.27
CA LYS A 2 9.11 4.23 1.63
C LYS A 2 10.24 4.19 0.61
N VAL A 3 10.51 5.31 -0.05
CA VAL A 3 11.64 5.45 -0.98
C VAL A 3 12.88 5.86 -0.17
N ARG A 4 14.02 5.21 -0.43
CA ARG A 4 15.31 5.48 0.19
C ARG A 4 16.32 5.92 -0.88
N PRO A 5 17.30 6.77 -0.54
CA PRO A 5 18.36 7.12 -1.48
C PRO A 5 19.26 5.90 -1.77
N GLY A 6 19.60 5.73 -3.04
CA GLY A 6 20.55 4.75 -3.58
C GLY A 6 21.95 5.33 -3.72
N ARG A 7 22.76 4.76 -4.62
CA ARG A 7 24.19 5.10 -4.77
C ARG A 7 24.45 6.55 -5.20
N GLU A 8 23.50 7.18 -5.88
CA GLU A 8 23.63 8.56 -6.39
C GLU A 8 22.42 9.46 -6.07
N GLY A 9 21.45 8.97 -5.29
CA GLY A 9 20.25 9.76 -4.97
C GLY A 9 20.42 10.64 -3.74
N THR A 10 19.70 11.75 -3.72
CA THR A 10 19.62 12.65 -2.57
C THR A 10 18.47 12.23 -1.63
N GLU A 11 18.66 12.46 -0.34
CA GLU A 11 17.64 12.14 0.66
C GLU A 11 16.37 12.97 0.46
N SER A 12 16.50 14.24 0.05
CA SER A 12 15.37 15.10 -0.29
C SER A 12 14.51 14.48 -1.39
N VAL A 13 15.11 13.99 -2.48
CA VAL A 13 14.37 13.36 -3.58
C VAL A 13 13.63 12.11 -3.09
N ALA A 14 14.27 11.27 -2.27
CA ALA A 14 13.63 10.09 -1.70
C ALA A 14 12.43 10.45 -0.79
N LYS A 15 12.56 11.51 0.02
CA LYS A 15 11.47 12.02 0.87
C LYS A 15 10.30 12.54 0.04
N VAL A 16 10.57 13.33 -0.99
CA VAL A 16 9.54 13.86 -1.91
C VAL A 16 8.85 12.73 -2.66
N LEU A 17 9.60 11.79 -3.23
CA LEU A 17 9.00 10.63 -3.91
C LEU A 17 8.17 9.76 -2.95
N THR A 18 8.58 9.63 -1.69
CA THR A 18 7.77 8.93 -0.67
C THR A 18 6.45 9.66 -0.44
N ALA A 19 6.47 10.99 -0.33
CA ALA A 19 5.26 11.79 -0.17
C ALA A 19 4.34 11.68 -1.40
N LEU A 20 4.90 11.78 -2.60
CA LEU A 20 4.15 11.62 -3.86
C LEU A 20 3.55 10.21 -4.00
N CYS A 21 4.28 9.16 -3.61
CA CYS A 21 3.73 7.80 -3.63
C CYS A 21 2.55 7.64 -2.67
N LYS A 22 2.63 8.22 -1.45
CA LYS A 22 1.52 8.19 -0.50
C LYS A 22 0.31 8.97 -1.00
N HIS A 23 0.55 10.13 -1.59
CA HIS A 23 -0.50 10.93 -2.21
C HIS A 23 -1.18 10.19 -3.38
N ALA A 24 -0.38 9.53 -4.24
CA ALA A 24 -0.89 8.75 -5.37
C ALA A 24 -1.74 7.54 -4.96
N VAL A 25 -1.37 6.85 -3.88
CA VAL A 25 -2.15 5.73 -3.34
C VAL A 25 -3.44 6.23 -2.66
N GLY A 26 -3.37 7.40 -2.02
CA GLY A 26 -4.48 8.00 -1.30
C GLY A 26 -4.88 7.20 -0.04
N PRO A 27 -5.85 7.71 0.74
CA PRO A 27 -6.31 7.07 1.97
C PRO A 27 -7.06 5.75 1.73
N GLN A 28 -7.69 5.60 0.56
CA GLN A 28 -8.45 4.38 0.23
C GLN A 28 -7.56 3.20 -0.16
N GLY A 29 -6.30 3.45 -0.57
CA GLY A 29 -5.39 2.38 -0.97
C GLY A 29 -5.07 1.38 0.14
N GLU A 30 -5.18 1.77 1.41
CA GLU A 30 -5.02 0.85 2.54
C GLU A 30 -6.09 -0.26 2.55
N TYR A 31 -7.33 0.09 2.20
CA TYR A 31 -8.40 -0.90 2.06
C TYR A 31 -8.13 -1.82 0.88
N VAL A 32 -7.66 -1.28 -0.25
CA VAL A 32 -7.31 -2.06 -1.44
C VAL A 32 -6.20 -3.08 -1.13
N PHE A 33 -5.14 -2.66 -0.42
CA PHE A 33 -4.08 -3.58 0.01
C PHE A 33 -4.60 -4.66 0.95
N SER A 34 -5.50 -4.31 1.87
CA SER A 34 -6.13 -5.26 2.80
C SER A 34 -7.03 -6.27 2.06
N GLU A 35 -7.76 -5.81 1.04
CA GLU A 35 -8.58 -6.67 0.18
C GLU A 35 -7.73 -7.64 -0.62
N VAL A 36 -6.65 -7.16 -1.26
CA VAL A 36 -5.71 -8.01 -2.01
C VAL A 36 -5.09 -9.06 -1.09
N PHE A 37 -4.66 -8.66 0.11
CA PHE A 37 -4.10 -9.59 1.08
C PHE A 37 -5.12 -10.66 1.47
N LYS A 38 -6.35 -10.25 1.83
CA LYS A 38 -7.44 -11.17 2.19
C LYS A 38 -7.79 -12.12 1.04
N ASP A 39 -7.95 -11.61 -0.17
CA ASP A 39 -8.32 -12.42 -1.33
C ASP A 39 -7.19 -13.37 -1.72
N GLY A 40 -5.92 -12.97 -1.63
CA GLY A 40 -4.79 -13.88 -1.88
C GLY A 40 -4.73 -15.02 -0.85
N LEU A 41 -5.02 -14.75 0.43
CA LEU A 41 -5.11 -15.81 1.45
C LEU A 41 -6.21 -16.83 1.16
N VAL A 42 -7.35 -16.38 0.65
CA VAL A 42 -8.55 -17.21 0.46
C VAL A 42 -8.60 -17.90 -0.92
N LYS A 43 -8.20 -17.19 -1.98
CA LYS A 43 -8.39 -17.58 -3.39
C LYS A 43 -7.07 -17.94 -4.09
N THR A 44 -6.02 -18.22 -3.33
CA THR A 44 -4.67 -18.61 -3.83
C THR A 44 -3.85 -17.46 -4.44
N GLU A 45 -4.49 -16.58 -5.20
CA GLU A 45 -3.85 -15.38 -5.74
C GLU A 45 -4.78 -14.16 -5.68
N ALA A 46 -4.18 -12.98 -5.70
CA ALA A 46 -4.86 -11.72 -5.95
C ALA A 46 -3.91 -10.76 -6.67
N TYR A 47 -4.46 -9.75 -7.34
CA TYR A 47 -3.67 -8.84 -8.16
C TYR A 47 -3.94 -7.39 -7.78
N LEU A 48 -2.87 -6.61 -7.66
CA LEU A 48 -2.92 -5.15 -7.65
C LEU A 48 -2.75 -4.64 -9.07
N LYS A 49 -3.70 -3.84 -9.53
CA LYS A 49 -3.67 -3.18 -10.84
C LYS A 49 -3.44 -1.68 -10.65
N LEU A 50 -2.53 -1.14 -11.45
CA LEU A 50 -2.23 0.29 -11.48
C LEU A 50 -2.71 0.88 -12.81
N ASN A 51 -3.68 1.78 -12.74
CA ASN A 51 -4.20 2.50 -13.89
C ASN A 51 -3.76 3.96 -13.86
N VAL A 52 -3.47 4.53 -15.04
CA VAL A 52 -3.25 5.96 -15.20
C VAL A 52 -4.43 6.54 -15.95
N ASN A 53 -5.27 7.28 -15.26
CA ASN A 53 -6.42 7.95 -15.85
C ASN A 53 -6.01 9.34 -16.35
N LYS A 54 -5.92 9.52 -17.67
CA LYS A 54 -5.50 10.78 -18.30
C LYS A 54 -6.62 11.84 -18.39
N HIS A 55 -7.83 11.54 -17.92
CA HIS A 55 -8.99 12.43 -18.11
C HIS A 55 -9.22 13.41 -16.94
N SER A 56 -8.74 13.10 -15.74
CA SER A 56 -9.01 13.88 -14.53
C SER A 56 -8.08 15.08 -14.34
N SER A 57 -6.81 14.94 -14.70
CA SER A 57 -5.80 15.99 -14.60
C SER A 57 -4.91 16.04 -15.86
N PRO A 58 -4.25 17.18 -16.17
CA PRO A 58 -3.42 17.32 -17.37
C PRO A 58 -2.25 16.32 -17.45
N GLY A 59 -1.74 15.87 -16.29
CA GLY A 59 -0.72 14.82 -16.19
C GLY A 59 -1.29 13.40 -16.01
N GLY A 60 -2.60 13.31 -15.76
CA GLY A 60 -3.31 12.09 -15.37
C GLY A 60 -3.25 11.83 -13.87
N ASP A 61 -4.15 10.99 -13.36
CA ASP A 61 -4.15 10.53 -11.98
C ASP A 61 -3.89 9.03 -11.91
N ILE A 62 -3.22 8.60 -10.85
CA ILE A 62 -2.96 7.18 -10.59
C ILE A 62 -4.13 6.60 -9.80
N GLU A 63 -4.69 5.52 -10.32
CA GLU A 63 -5.72 4.74 -9.67
C GLU A 63 -5.18 3.34 -9.34
N VAL A 64 -5.35 2.93 -8.08
CA VAL A 64 -4.95 1.61 -7.59
C VAL A 64 -6.22 0.80 -7.39
N SER A 65 -6.27 -0.38 -8.01
CA SER A 65 -7.44 -1.26 -7.95
C SER A 65 -7.05 -2.68 -7.60
N HIS A 66 -7.94 -3.36 -6.88
CA HIS A 66 -7.84 -4.78 -6.58
C HIS A 66 -8.50 -5.58 -7.72
N ARG A 67 -7.84 -6.66 -8.17
CA ARG A 67 -8.39 -7.64 -9.10
C ARG A 67 -8.30 -9.03 -8.49
N SER A 68 -9.41 -9.76 -8.56
CA SER A 68 -9.51 -11.12 -8.06
C SER A 68 -8.78 -12.09 -9.00
N PHE A 69 -8.33 -13.22 -8.47
CA PHE A 69 -7.80 -14.34 -9.28
C PHE A 69 -8.70 -14.71 -10.46
N PHE A 70 -10.02 -14.85 -10.25
CA PHE A 70 -10.95 -15.24 -11.31
C PHE A 70 -11.09 -14.23 -12.46
N SER A 71 -10.72 -12.97 -12.25
CA SER A 71 -10.77 -11.95 -13.32
C SER A 71 -9.51 -11.93 -14.18
N VAL A 72 -8.36 -12.34 -13.63
CA VAL A 72 -7.06 -12.14 -14.29
C VAL A 72 -6.49 -13.49 -14.74
N ASP A 73 -6.27 -13.65 -16.05
CA ASP A 73 -5.50 -14.77 -16.59
C ASP A 73 -4.07 -14.31 -16.89
N VAL A 74 -3.10 -14.98 -16.27
CA VAL A 74 -1.67 -14.74 -16.52
C VAL A 74 -1.14 -15.76 -17.53
N ASP A 75 -0.10 -15.37 -18.27
CA ASP A 75 0.69 -16.29 -19.10
C ASP A 75 1.09 -17.56 -18.33
N PRO A 76 0.68 -18.76 -18.78
CA PRO A 76 1.01 -20.03 -18.11
C PRO A 76 2.51 -20.32 -17.99
N ASP A 77 3.34 -19.74 -18.86
CA ASP A 77 4.80 -19.92 -18.82
C ASP A 77 5.49 -18.96 -17.83
N ALA A 78 4.72 -18.16 -17.07
CA ALA A 78 5.25 -17.22 -16.09
C ALA A 78 5.66 -17.90 -14.76
N VAL A 79 6.84 -18.51 -14.76
CA VAL A 79 7.43 -19.23 -13.61
C VAL A 79 7.88 -18.30 -12.47
N GLU A 80 8.29 -17.07 -12.79
CA GLU A 80 8.78 -16.13 -11.79
C GLU A 80 7.63 -15.42 -11.07
N TYR A 81 7.82 -15.14 -9.77
CA TYR A 81 6.83 -14.39 -8.97
C TYR A 81 6.50 -13.02 -9.59
N ASP A 82 7.56 -12.31 -10.01
CA ASP A 82 7.43 -11.04 -10.71
C ASP A 82 7.02 -11.28 -12.16
N LEU A 83 5.75 -10.96 -12.46
CA LEU A 83 5.15 -11.09 -13.78
C LEU A 83 5.98 -10.41 -14.87
N ASN A 84 6.69 -9.32 -14.55
CA ASN A 84 7.41 -8.58 -15.56
C ASN A 84 8.64 -9.28 -16.12
N LYS A 85 9.16 -10.29 -15.42
CA LYS A 85 10.35 -11.03 -15.83
C LYS A 85 10.04 -12.18 -16.78
N SER A 86 8.97 -12.92 -16.53
CA SER A 86 8.63 -14.12 -17.31
C SER A 86 7.35 -14.00 -18.14
N ALA A 87 6.34 -13.22 -17.70
CA ALA A 87 5.06 -13.17 -18.39
C ALA A 87 5.15 -12.36 -19.70
N LYS A 88 4.66 -12.95 -20.80
CA LYS A 88 4.49 -12.23 -22.07
C LYS A 88 3.20 -11.43 -22.09
N PHE A 89 2.14 -11.91 -21.44
CA PHE A 89 0.85 -11.24 -21.41
C PHE A 89 0.10 -11.44 -20.08
N VAL A 90 -0.85 -10.54 -19.83
CA VAL A 90 -1.86 -10.62 -18.76
C VAL A 90 -3.19 -10.20 -19.35
N ILE A 91 -4.24 -10.98 -19.11
CA ILE A 91 -5.60 -10.73 -19.58
C ILE A 91 -6.47 -10.45 -18.36
N ASP A 92 -7.07 -9.27 -18.32
CA ASP A 92 -7.99 -8.87 -17.27
C ASP A 92 -9.42 -8.84 -17.80
N ARG A 93 -10.32 -9.58 -17.15
CA ARG A 93 -11.70 -9.80 -17.57
C ARG A 93 -12.66 -9.06 -16.67
N GLU A 94 -13.50 -8.22 -17.27
CA GLU A 94 -14.48 -7.42 -16.54
C GLU A 94 -15.85 -7.44 -17.22
N TRP A 95 -16.90 -7.59 -16.41
CA TRP A 95 -18.26 -7.38 -16.89
C TRP A 95 -18.60 -5.90 -16.80
N LYS A 96 -18.86 -5.25 -17.94
CA LYS A 96 -19.34 -3.88 -18.00
C LYS A 96 -20.70 -3.78 -18.66
N ASP A 97 -21.45 -2.76 -18.30
CA ASP A 97 -22.79 -2.54 -18.83
C ASP A 97 -22.74 -2.19 -20.33
N LYS A 98 -23.65 -2.77 -21.12
CA LYS A 98 -23.65 -2.62 -22.58
C LYS A 98 -23.80 -1.17 -23.02
N GLU A 99 -24.70 -0.44 -22.36
CA GLU A 99 -24.97 0.97 -22.66
C GLU A 99 -23.72 1.86 -22.52
N GLU A 100 -22.88 1.61 -21.52
CA GLU A 100 -21.63 2.36 -21.32
C GLU A 100 -20.65 2.13 -22.47
N ILE A 101 -20.56 0.88 -22.95
CA ILE A 101 -19.65 0.48 -24.03
C ILE A 101 -20.15 0.94 -25.39
N ASP A 102 -21.45 0.82 -25.64
CA ASP A 102 -22.07 1.31 -26.86
C ASP A 102 -21.98 2.84 -26.94
N PHE A 103 -22.02 3.55 -25.79
CA PHE A 103 -21.77 4.99 -25.73
C PHE A 103 -20.30 5.34 -25.98
N LYS A 104 -19.35 4.59 -25.43
CA LYS A 104 -17.91 4.84 -25.62
C LYS A 104 -17.45 4.49 -27.06
N TYR A 105 -18.05 3.49 -27.68
CA TYR A 105 -17.68 3.01 -29.03
C TYR A 105 -18.91 2.82 -29.95
N PRO A 106 -19.58 3.92 -30.34
CA PRO A 106 -20.80 3.84 -31.15
C PRO A 106 -20.57 3.14 -32.50
N ASP A 107 -19.39 3.32 -33.10
CA ASP A 107 -19.05 2.76 -34.41
C ASP A 107 -18.87 1.23 -34.38
N LYS A 108 -18.58 0.66 -33.20
CA LYS A 108 -18.31 -0.78 -33.02
C LYS A 108 -19.47 -1.52 -32.37
N ALA A 109 -20.49 -0.84 -31.87
CA ALA A 109 -21.63 -1.43 -31.17
C ALA A 109 -22.33 -2.54 -31.99
N GLN A 110 -22.58 -2.28 -33.28
CA GLN A 110 -23.20 -3.27 -34.18
C GLN A 110 -22.29 -4.47 -34.49
N GLU A 111 -20.97 -4.26 -34.54
CA GLU A 111 -20.02 -5.34 -34.76
C GLU A 111 -19.89 -6.22 -33.51
N ILE A 112 -19.98 -5.61 -32.32
CA ILE A 112 -19.96 -6.30 -31.02
C ILE A 112 -21.20 -7.18 -30.87
N SER A 113 -22.40 -6.66 -31.16
CA SER A 113 -23.65 -7.45 -31.06
C SER A 113 -23.60 -8.66 -31.99
N ASN A 114 -23.20 -8.45 -33.25
CA ASN A 114 -23.06 -9.51 -34.24
C ASN A 114 -21.94 -10.51 -33.90
N GLY A 115 -20.80 -10.03 -33.39
CA GLY A 115 -19.62 -10.84 -33.06
C GLY A 115 -19.78 -11.73 -31.84
N ILE A 116 -20.71 -11.41 -30.93
CA ILE A 116 -21.08 -12.23 -29.77
C ILE A 116 -22.09 -13.33 -30.16
N GLY A 117 -22.63 -13.30 -31.39
CA GLY A 117 -23.70 -14.21 -31.80
C GLY A 117 -25.07 -13.79 -31.28
N LEU A 118 -25.23 -12.55 -30.80
CA LEU A 118 -26.53 -11.91 -30.57
C LEU A 118 -27.03 -11.35 -31.91
N GLY A 119 -27.12 -12.23 -32.91
CA GLY A 119 -27.81 -11.91 -34.15
C GLY A 119 -29.21 -11.40 -33.82
N ASP A 120 -29.68 -10.47 -34.64
CA ASP A 120 -30.90 -9.66 -34.52
C ASP A 120 -32.22 -10.46 -34.55
N ASP A 121 -32.22 -11.71 -34.09
CA ASP A 121 -33.39 -12.57 -33.98
C ASP A 121 -33.87 -12.66 -32.52
N ASP A 122 -35.08 -12.13 -32.36
CA ASP A 122 -36.04 -12.28 -31.28
C ASP A 122 -35.83 -11.54 -29.95
N THR A 123 -36.66 -10.49 -29.82
CA THR A 123 -37.28 -10.00 -28.58
C THR A 123 -36.48 -9.06 -27.68
N ASN A 124 -35.94 -8.01 -28.26
CA ASN A 124 -35.63 -6.78 -27.52
C ASN A 124 -36.92 -6.03 -27.11
N GLY A 125 -37.51 -6.45 -26.00
CA GLY A 125 -38.56 -5.68 -25.34
C GLY A 125 -39.05 -6.33 -24.06
N LEU A 126 -39.58 -5.52 -23.15
CA LEU A 126 -40.35 -5.93 -21.97
C LEU A 126 -41.45 -6.99 -22.27
N ALA A 127 -41.81 -7.18 -23.54
CA ALA A 127 -42.71 -8.22 -24.02
C ALA A 127 -42.14 -9.65 -23.91
N ALA A 128 -40.81 -9.87 -24.02
CA ALA A 128 -40.20 -11.20 -23.84
C ALA A 128 -40.43 -11.73 -22.42
N TYR A 129 -40.31 -10.83 -21.44
CA TYR A 129 -40.54 -11.11 -20.02
C TYR A 129 -42.02 -11.40 -19.68
N LEU A 130 -42.95 -11.02 -20.56
CA LEU A 130 -44.38 -11.24 -20.36
C LEU A 130 -44.92 -12.48 -21.09
N ILE A 131 -44.09 -13.13 -21.93
CA ILE A 131 -44.54 -14.20 -22.83
C ILE A 131 -43.78 -15.52 -22.62
N GLU A 132 -42.60 -15.52 -21.97
CA GLU A 132 -41.95 -16.78 -21.57
C GLU A 132 -42.61 -17.36 -20.30
N ASP A 133 -43.75 -18.00 -20.52
CA ASP A 133 -44.24 -19.12 -19.73
C ASP A 133 -43.88 -20.41 -20.49
N ASP A 134 -43.42 -21.41 -19.75
CA ASP A 134 -43.16 -22.82 -20.11
C ASP A 134 -41.78 -23.27 -20.66
N GLU A 135 -41.22 -24.21 -19.87
CA GLU A 135 -40.30 -25.31 -20.23
C GLU A 135 -38.82 -25.01 -20.48
N ILE A 136 -38.07 -24.79 -19.38
CA ILE A 136 -36.65 -25.15 -19.30
C ILE A 136 -36.47 -26.13 -18.13
N ASP A 137 -35.92 -27.32 -18.44
CA ASP A 137 -35.78 -28.47 -17.54
C ASP A 137 -35.26 -28.12 -16.13
N GLU A 138 -36.06 -28.49 -15.13
CA GLU A 138 -35.96 -28.16 -13.69
C GLU A 138 -34.82 -28.89 -12.94
N TYR A 139 -33.74 -29.32 -13.62
CA TYR A 139 -32.69 -30.14 -12.99
C TYR A 139 -31.25 -29.61 -13.05
N ASP A 140 -30.98 -28.44 -13.65
CA ASP A 140 -29.62 -27.86 -13.66
C ASP A 140 -29.59 -26.33 -13.38
N GLU A 141 -30.61 -25.80 -12.72
CA GLU A 141 -30.77 -24.37 -12.48
C GLU A 141 -29.97 -23.80 -11.28
N SER A 142 -29.42 -24.65 -10.42
CA SER A 142 -28.82 -24.16 -9.17
C SER A 142 -27.42 -23.54 -9.31
N SER A 143 -26.76 -23.65 -10.47
CA SER A 143 -25.37 -23.18 -10.64
C SER A 143 -25.11 -22.18 -11.77
N HIS A 144 -26.03 -21.97 -12.73
CA HIS A 144 -25.75 -21.14 -13.93
C HIS A 144 -26.83 -20.10 -14.30
N GLY A 145 -27.96 -19.99 -13.59
CA GLY A 145 -29.02 -18.99 -13.89
C GLY A 145 -28.55 -17.52 -13.87
N GLY A 146 -27.46 -17.22 -13.16
CA GLY A 146 -26.86 -15.88 -13.13
C GLY A 146 -26.09 -15.48 -14.39
N GLU A 147 -25.56 -16.43 -15.17
CA GLU A 147 -24.66 -16.12 -16.28
C GLU A 147 -25.42 -15.71 -17.55
N VAL A 148 -26.58 -16.34 -17.80
CA VAL A 148 -27.48 -16.01 -18.90
C VAL A 148 -28.09 -14.62 -18.72
N SER A 149 -28.51 -14.29 -17.49
CA SER A 149 -29.07 -12.98 -17.15
C SER A 149 -28.02 -11.86 -17.24
N ARG A 150 -26.75 -12.13 -16.90
CA ARG A 150 -25.64 -11.15 -17.00
C ARG A 150 -25.30 -10.79 -18.44
N ARG A 151 -25.24 -11.77 -19.36
CA ARG A 151 -24.92 -11.53 -20.79
C ARG A 151 -25.99 -10.71 -21.52
N LYS A 152 -27.21 -10.66 -20.98
CA LYS A 152 -28.28 -9.81 -21.52
C LYS A 152 -27.95 -8.32 -21.40
N TYR A 153 -27.43 -7.89 -20.26
CA TYR A 153 -27.20 -6.47 -19.95
C TYR A 153 -25.72 -6.05 -19.94
N ARG A 154 -24.79 -7.00 -19.98
CA ARG A 154 -23.36 -6.74 -19.86
C ARG A 154 -22.53 -7.39 -20.96
N TYR A 155 -21.45 -6.71 -21.34
CA TYR A 155 -20.38 -7.30 -22.14
C TYR A 155 -19.23 -7.74 -21.24
N LEU A 156 -18.64 -8.90 -21.57
CA LEU A 156 -17.38 -9.34 -20.97
C LEU A 156 -16.24 -8.71 -21.76
N ILE A 157 -15.61 -7.69 -21.18
CA ILE A 157 -14.46 -7.01 -21.73
C ILE A 157 -13.20 -7.74 -21.29
N ARG A 158 -12.25 -7.82 -22.22
CA ARG A 158 -10.90 -8.32 -21.98
C ARG A 158 -9.92 -7.19 -22.25
N GLU A 159 -9.21 -6.78 -21.21
CA GLU A 159 -8.08 -5.88 -21.30
C GLU A 159 -6.80 -6.70 -21.30
N ILE A 160 -6.10 -6.73 -22.43
CA ILE A 160 -4.92 -7.55 -22.65
C ILE A 160 -3.70 -6.65 -22.64
N TRP A 161 -2.81 -6.87 -21.68
CA TRP A 161 -1.49 -6.27 -21.65
C TRP A 161 -0.49 -7.29 -22.15
N TRP A 162 0.24 -6.98 -23.23
CA TRP A 162 1.18 -7.93 -23.81
C TRP A 162 2.46 -7.26 -24.32
N LYS A 163 3.54 -8.04 -24.31
CA LYS A 163 4.89 -7.59 -24.67
C LYS A 163 5.26 -8.11 -26.06
N GLU A 164 5.53 -7.21 -26.99
CA GLU A 164 6.12 -7.53 -28.29
C GLU A 164 7.65 -7.39 -28.23
N LYS A 165 8.38 -8.38 -28.75
CA LYS A 165 9.84 -8.32 -28.87
C LYS A 165 10.22 -7.82 -30.25
N THR A 166 10.85 -6.65 -30.31
CA THR A 166 11.30 -6.02 -31.56
C THR A 166 12.82 -5.81 -31.53
N PRO A 167 13.49 -5.70 -32.69
CA PRO A 167 14.89 -5.31 -32.73
C PRO A 167 15.08 -3.97 -32.00
N GLY A 168 15.98 -3.95 -31.01
CA GLY A 168 16.29 -2.76 -30.23
C GLY A 168 17.77 -2.42 -30.30
N LEU A 169 18.09 -1.21 -29.85
CA LEU A 169 19.46 -0.76 -29.67
C LEU A 169 19.63 -0.33 -28.23
N ARG A 170 20.52 -0.98 -27.50
CA ARG A 170 20.98 -0.50 -26.21
C ARG A 170 21.95 0.63 -26.42
N VAL A 171 21.65 1.76 -25.82
CA VAL A 171 22.40 3.01 -25.89
C VAL A 171 22.89 3.33 -24.49
N LEU A 172 24.21 3.33 -24.31
CA LEU A 172 24.88 3.73 -23.08
C LEU A 172 25.49 5.12 -23.29
N ASP A 173 25.13 6.09 -22.46
CA ASP A 173 25.79 7.39 -22.43
C ASP A 173 27.09 7.27 -21.64
N VAL A 174 28.24 7.55 -22.26
CA VAL A 174 29.55 7.48 -21.58
C VAL A 174 29.70 8.59 -20.53
N ALA A 175 29.05 9.74 -20.73
CA ALA A 175 29.15 10.86 -19.79
C ALA A 175 28.31 10.64 -18.53
N THR A 176 27.18 9.93 -18.65
CA THR A 176 26.23 9.75 -17.56
C THR A 176 26.20 8.33 -16.99
N GLY A 177 26.76 7.35 -17.70
CA GLY A 177 26.77 5.94 -17.30
C GLY A 177 25.42 5.25 -17.40
N THR A 178 24.38 5.92 -17.91
CA THR A 178 23.03 5.37 -18.01
C THR A 178 22.87 4.60 -19.31
N SER A 179 22.28 3.40 -19.22
CA SER A 179 21.96 2.58 -20.38
C SER A 179 20.46 2.44 -20.58
N ARG A 180 19.99 2.62 -21.80
CA ARG A 180 18.59 2.43 -22.18
C ARG A 180 18.49 1.61 -23.45
N VAL A 181 17.51 0.72 -23.53
CA VAL A 181 17.15 0.05 -24.78
C VAL A 181 16.09 0.90 -25.48
N ILE A 182 16.36 1.27 -26.73
CA ILE A 182 15.39 1.94 -27.61
C ILE A 182 14.90 0.95 -28.67
N SER A 183 13.60 0.98 -28.95
CA SER A 183 12.93 0.11 -29.91
C SER A 183 11.79 0.83 -30.62
N GLY A 184 11.26 0.22 -31.69
CA GLY A 184 10.17 0.79 -32.48
C GLY A 184 10.56 2.10 -33.18
N GLU A 185 9.66 3.07 -33.19
CA GLU A 185 9.85 4.35 -33.89
C GLU A 185 11.10 5.12 -33.43
N LEU A 186 11.47 5.02 -32.15
CA LEU A 186 12.65 5.70 -31.60
C LEU A 186 13.95 5.20 -32.22
N LEU A 187 14.02 3.89 -32.51
CA LEU A 187 15.16 3.29 -33.18
C LEU A 187 15.29 3.81 -34.62
N GLU A 188 14.17 3.94 -35.33
CA GLU A 188 14.17 4.45 -36.71
C GLU A 188 14.60 5.92 -36.77
N LYS A 189 14.08 6.75 -35.87
CA LYS A 189 14.35 8.21 -35.83
C LYS A 189 15.76 8.53 -35.33
N HIS A 190 16.23 7.86 -34.28
CA HIS A 190 17.48 8.23 -33.58
C HIS A 190 18.62 7.23 -33.74
N GLY A 191 18.36 5.99 -34.16
CA GLY A 191 19.35 4.92 -34.19
C GLY A 191 20.59 5.24 -35.04
N LYS A 192 20.40 5.87 -36.21
CA LYS A 192 21.53 6.26 -37.09
C LYS A 192 22.39 7.36 -36.48
N ARG A 193 21.79 8.31 -35.77
CA ARG A 193 22.51 9.42 -35.12
C ARG A 193 23.31 8.91 -33.92
N LEU A 194 22.71 8.01 -33.13
CA LEU A 194 23.34 7.46 -31.92
C LEU A 194 24.53 6.55 -32.24
N LYS A 195 24.46 5.76 -33.32
CA LYS A 195 25.60 4.95 -33.79
C LYS A 195 26.78 5.79 -34.33
N GLY A 196 26.53 7.05 -34.70
CA GLY A 196 27.54 7.94 -35.28
C GLY A 196 28.19 8.91 -34.29
N ASP A 197 27.65 9.06 -33.08
CA ASP A 197 28.12 10.02 -32.08
C ASP A 197 28.93 9.30 -30.99
N GLY A 198 30.22 9.69 -30.86
CA GLY A 198 31.19 9.04 -29.97
C GLY A 198 30.89 9.17 -28.48
N ARG A 199 29.85 9.92 -28.09
CA ARG A 199 29.33 9.97 -26.72
C ARG A 199 28.56 8.70 -26.33
N TRP A 200 28.02 7.95 -27.30
CA TRP A 200 27.14 6.82 -27.06
C TRP A 200 27.82 5.50 -27.43
N VAL A 201 27.80 4.55 -26.52
CA VAL A 201 28.17 3.16 -26.81
C VAL A 201 26.90 2.40 -27.12
N THR A 202 26.80 1.86 -28.33
CA THR A 202 25.60 1.17 -28.79
C THR A 202 25.83 -0.33 -28.94
N SER A 203 24.92 -1.17 -28.45
CA SER A 203 24.89 -2.62 -28.65
C SER A 203 23.51 -3.04 -29.15
N ASP A 204 23.44 -3.92 -30.14
CA ASP A 204 22.15 -4.45 -30.60
C ASP A 204 21.59 -5.42 -29.53
N GLU A 205 20.34 -5.21 -29.10
CA GLU A 205 19.66 -5.99 -28.04
C GLU A 205 18.16 -6.05 -28.36
N ALA A 206 17.45 -7.10 -27.94
CA ALA A 206 16.00 -7.16 -28.18
C ALA A 206 15.27 -6.09 -27.33
N GLY A 207 14.58 -5.18 -28.00
CA GLY A 207 13.67 -4.23 -27.38
C GLY A 207 12.33 -4.87 -27.05
N THR A 208 11.57 -4.22 -26.17
CA THR A 208 10.23 -4.64 -25.78
C THR A 208 9.27 -3.49 -25.98
N ILE A 209 8.16 -3.71 -26.68
CA ILE A 209 7.06 -2.76 -26.82
C ILE A 209 5.89 -3.31 -26.01
N LEU A 210 5.26 -2.45 -25.21
CA LEU A 210 4.12 -2.82 -24.38
C LEU A 210 2.84 -2.40 -25.09
N HIS A 211 1.94 -3.34 -25.33
CA HIS A 211 0.64 -3.08 -25.95
C HIS A 211 -0.47 -3.23 -24.92
N ARG A 212 -1.49 -2.37 -25.04
CA ARG A 212 -2.77 -2.50 -24.35
C ARG A 212 -3.87 -2.64 -25.38
N THR A 213 -4.45 -3.82 -25.44
CA THR A 213 -5.55 -4.15 -26.34
C THR A 213 -6.82 -4.37 -25.52
N VAL A 214 -7.86 -3.58 -25.75
CA VAL A 214 -9.19 -3.77 -25.14
C VAL A 214 -10.09 -4.41 -26.18
N MET A 215 -10.71 -5.54 -25.84
CA MET A 215 -11.56 -6.28 -26.79
C MET A 215 -12.81 -6.85 -26.13
N VAL A 216 -13.84 -7.04 -26.94
CA VAL A 216 -15.08 -7.75 -26.57
C VAL A 216 -15.29 -8.89 -27.57
N GLY A 217 -15.31 -10.12 -27.07
CA GLY A 217 -15.46 -11.30 -27.91
C GLY A 217 -14.32 -11.41 -28.94
N LYS A 218 -14.61 -11.15 -30.21
CA LYS A 218 -13.64 -11.14 -31.33
C LYS A 218 -13.31 -9.72 -31.83
N VAL A 219 -14.01 -8.71 -31.35
CA VAL A 219 -13.88 -7.33 -31.82
C VAL A 219 -12.90 -6.58 -30.95
N VAL A 220 -11.86 -6.01 -31.55
CA VAL A 220 -10.90 -5.14 -30.87
C VAL A 220 -11.49 -3.74 -30.78
N LEU A 221 -11.62 -3.20 -29.57
CA LEU A 221 -12.14 -1.85 -29.30
C LEU A 221 -11.03 -0.81 -29.38
N GLU A 222 -9.96 -1.01 -28.61
CA GLU A 222 -8.78 -0.14 -28.56
C GLU A 222 -7.53 -1.01 -28.67
N ASP A 223 -6.52 -0.52 -29.38
CA ASP A 223 -5.19 -1.09 -29.37
C ASP A 223 -4.18 0.06 -29.33
N GLU A 224 -3.46 0.17 -28.22
CA GLU A 224 -2.52 1.25 -27.95
C GLU A 224 -1.11 0.71 -27.73
N GLU A 225 -0.15 1.24 -28.48
CA GLU A 225 1.28 0.99 -28.28
C GLU A 225 1.83 1.94 -27.20
N ASN A 226 2.62 1.39 -26.27
CA ASN A 226 3.26 2.09 -25.15
C ASN A 226 2.32 3.06 -24.40
N PRO A 227 1.18 2.58 -23.83
CA PRO A 227 0.20 3.44 -23.17
C PRO A 227 0.77 4.21 -21.95
N LEU A 228 1.82 3.66 -21.33
CA LEU A 228 2.57 4.21 -20.19
C LEU A 228 3.84 4.97 -20.62
N GLY A 229 3.97 5.28 -21.91
CA GLY A 229 5.11 5.99 -22.51
C GLY A 229 6.30 5.08 -22.85
N ASP A 230 7.21 5.58 -23.68
CA ASP A 230 8.32 4.81 -24.27
C ASP A 230 9.38 4.30 -23.27
N GLN A 231 9.30 4.72 -22.01
CA GLN A 231 10.27 4.34 -20.98
C GLN A 231 9.79 3.17 -20.12
N ILE A 232 8.50 2.87 -20.15
CA ILE A 232 7.87 1.89 -19.26
C ILE A 232 7.32 0.76 -20.11
N THR A 233 8.03 -0.37 -20.08
CA THR A 233 7.66 -1.61 -20.78
C THR A 233 7.10 -2.68 -19.83
N ASP A 234 6.83 -2.28 -18.59
CA ASP A 234 6.37 -3.16 -17.52
C ASP A 234 4.82 -3.21 -17.52
N ILE A 235 4.27 -4.42 -17.39
CA ILE A 235 2.85 -4.69 -17.22
C ILE A 235 2.42 -4.19 -15.83
N PRO A 236 1.33 -3.39 -15.72
CA PRO A 236 0.93 -2.76 -14.46
C PRO A 236 0.07 -3.66 -13.56
N TYR A 237 0.42 -4.95 -13.46
CA TYR A 237 -0.22 -5.93 -12.59
C TYR A 237 0.83 -6.53 -11.64
N PHE A 238 0.48 -6.62 -10.36
CA PHE A 238 1.34 -7.16 -9.32
C PHE A 238 0.58 -8.26 -8.59
N ARG A 239 1.09 -9.49 -8.72
CA ARG A 239 0.54 -10.66 -8.06
C ARG A 239 0.93 -10.70 -6.59
N PHE A 240 -0.05 -10.99 -5.75
CA PHE A 240 0.14 -11.53 -4.42
C PHE A 240 -0.28 -13.00 -4.39
N SER A 241 0.61 -13.86 -3.90
CA SER A 241 0.30 -15.25 -3.56
C SER A 241 0.94 -15.59 -2.21
N PRO A 242 0.22 -16.24 -1.27
CA PRO A 242 0.75 -16.57 0.06
C PRO A 242 1.98 -17.47 -0.02
N ASP A 243 1.92 -18.50 -0.87
CA ASP A 243 3.03 -19.40 -1.16
C ASP A 243 3.23 -19.53 -2.67
N TRP A 244 4.49 -19.45 -3.09
CA TRP A 244 4.88 -19.46 -4.49
C TRP A 244 6.14 -20.31 -4.69
N ASP A 245 5.97 -21.43 -5.38
CA ASP A 245 7.05 -22.32 -5.77
C ASP A 245 7.10 -22.48 -7.30
N ASN A 246 8.08 -21.83 -7.93
CA ASN A 246 8.44 -22.02 -9.34
C ASN A 246 7.25 -22.13 -10.32
N GLY A 247 6.30 -21.19 -10.26
CA GLY A 247 5.13 -21.16 -11.15
C GLY A 247 3.85 -21.74 -10.53
N HIS A 248 3.95 -22.36 -9.36
CA HIS A 248 2.79 -22.85 -8.62
C HIS A 248 2.45 -21.89 -7.46
N ALA A 249 1.25 -21.35 -7.50
CA ALA A 249 0.65 -20.61 -6.39
C ALA A 249 -0.19 -21.55 -5.54
N MET A 250 -0.11 -21.38 -4.22
CA MET A 250 -0.94 -22.13 -3.27
C MET A 250 -1.56 -21.19 -2.25
N GLY A 251 -2.85 -21.38 -1.98
CA GLY A 251 -3.59 -20.59 -1.00
C GLY A 251 -3.28 -20.99 0.43
N ALA A 252 -3.30 -20.03 1.36
CA ALA A 252 -3.00 -20.29 2.76
C ALA A 252 -4.01 -21.24 3.44
N ILE A 253 -5.24 -21.33 2.90
CA ILE A 253 -6.31 -22.19 3.43
C ILE A 253 -6.60 -23.40 2.54
N GLU A 254 -5.84 -23.60 1.46
CA GLU A 254 -6.13 -24.61 0.44
C GLU A 254 -6.02 -26.03 1.04
N ASP A 255 -5.02 -26.27 1.88
CA ASP A 255 -4.84 -27.52 2.63
C ASP A 255 -5.99 -27.80 3.61
N LEU A 256 -6.67 -26.76 4.11
CA LEU A 256 -7.77 -26.90 5.06
C LEU A 256 -9.06 -27.36 4.39
N ILE A 257 -9.20 -27.24 3.06
CA ILE A 257 -10.45 -27.57 2.36
C ILE A 257 -10.81 -29.05 2.53
N SER A 258 -9.82 -29.93 2.38
CA SER A 258 -10.02 -31.39 2.49
C SER A 258 -10.42 -31.79 3.92
N LEU A 259 -9.73 -31.23 4.92
CA LEU A 259 -9.99 -31.50 6.34
C LEU A 259 -11.36 -30.99 6.79
N ASN A 260 -11.73 -29.78 6.36
CA ASN A 260 -13.07 -29.25 6.64
C ASN A 260 -14.16 -30.11 5.99
N ARG A 261 -13.92 -30.65 4.79
CA ARG A 261 -14.87 -31.57 4.14
C ARG A 261 -15.02 -32.86 4.93
N GLU A 262 -13.93 -33.42 5.44
CA GLU A 262 -13.95 -34.61 6.29
C GLU A 262 -14.76 -34.36 7.58
N GLU A 263 -14.48 -33.26 8.29
CA GLU A 263 -15.21 -32.91 9.51
C GLU A 263 -16.71 -32.69 9.26
N ASN A 264 -17.05 -32.01 8.16
CA ASN A 264 -18.46 -31.82 7.76
C ASN A 264 -19.17 -33.15 7.52
N ILE A 265 -18.49 -34.11 6.89
CA ILE A 265 -19.03 -35.47 6.68
C ILE A 265 -19.20 -36.18 8.03
N ASN A 266 -18.19 -36.13 8.91
CA ASN A 266 -18.22 -36.76 10.22
C ASN A 266 -19.35 -36.22 11.10
N GLN A 267 -19.53 -34.89 11.15
CA GLN A 267 -20.63 -34.26 11.88
C GLN A 267 -22.00 -34.61 11.30
N THR A 268 -22.11 -34.68 9.98
CA THR A 268 -23.36 -35.10 9.31
C THR A 268 -23.72 -36.54 9.66
N LEU A 269 -22.73 -37.46 9.67
CA LEU A 269 -22.93 -38.86 10.02
C LEU A 269 -23.29 -39.02 11.50
N ALA A 270 -22.60 -38.32 12.40
CA ALA A 270 -22.91 -38.31 13.83
C ALA A 270 -24.34 -37.81 14.09
N THR A 271 -24.74 -36.72 13.43
CA THR A 271 -26.10 -36.17 13.53
C THR A 271 -27.15 -37.14 13.00
N ARG A 272 -26.90 -37.78 11.84
CA ARG A 272 -27.79 -38.79 11.28
C ARG A 272 -27.94 -39.99 12.22
N TYR A 273 -26.85 -40.43 12.82
CA TYR A 273 -26.85 -41.52 13.79
C TYR A 273 -27.65 -41.16 15.04
N LEU A 274 -27.49 -39.96 15.57
CA LEU A 274 -28.32 -39.45 16.68
C LEU A 274 -29.80 -39.43 16.29
N GLY A 275 -30.15 -38.90 15.11
CA GLY A 275 -31.53 -38.87 14.63
C GLY A 275 -32.18 -40.26 14.50
N GLN A 276 -31.44 -41.25 13.99
CA GLN A 276 -31.93 -42.62 13.84
C GLN A 276 -32.11 -43.35 15.18
N THR A 277 -31.33 -42.99 16.19
CA THR A 277 -31.29 -43.70 17.47
C THR A 277 -32.33 -43.18 18.49
N VAL A 278 -32.84 -41.96 18.33
CA VAL A 278 -33.85 -41.34 19.22
C VAL A 278 -35.18 -42.10 19.28
N ASN A 279 -35.54 -42.86 18.24
CA ASN A 279 -36.81 -43.61 18.15
C ASN A 279 -36.61 -45.12 18.23
N SER A 280 -35.92 -45.57 19.28
CA SER A 280 -35.72 -46.99 19.53
C SER A 280 -37.02 -47.64 20.02
N GLY A 281 -37.63 -48.48 19.18
CA GLY A 281 -38.89 -49.17 19.45
C GLY A 281 -38.85 -50.15 20.63
N TRP A 282 -39.90 -50.96 20.77
CA TRP A 282 -40.04 -51.94 21.85
C TRP A 282 -40.09 -53.36 21.28
N ILE A 283 -39.35 -54.29 21.89
CA ILE A 283 -39.43 -55.73 21.60
C ILE A 283 -40.46 -56.33 22.55
N VAL A 284 -41.44 -57.05 21.99
CA VAL A 284 -42.56 -57.65 22.73
C VAL A 284 -42.85 -59.05 22.20
N ASP A 285 -42.95 -60.05 23.09
CA ASP A 285 -43.12 -61.46 22.69
C ASP A 285 -44.56 -61.82 22.26
N LYS A 286 -45.56 -61.44 23.07
CA LYS A 286 -46.99 -61.73 22.82
C LYS A 286 -47.86 -60.57 23.30
N ALA A 287 -48.03 -59.56 22.46
CA ALA A 287 -48.97 -58.46 22.71
C ALA A 287 -50.38 -58.83 22.21
N GLY A 288 -51.42 -58.55 23.00
CA GLY A 288 -52.79 -58.52 22.47
C GLY A 288 -53.02 -57.34 21.52
N THR A 289 -54.01 -57.42 20.63
CA THR A 289 -54.25 -56.42 19.56
C THR A 289 -54.43 -54.98 20.08
N LYS A 290 -55.05 -54.81 21.25
CA LYS A 290 -55.21 -53.49 21.90
C LYS A 290 -53.90 -52.96 22.51
N ALA A 291 -53.06 -53.85 23.01
CA ALA A 291 -51.77 -53.53 23.60
C ALA A 291 -50.78 -53.09 22.50
N GLU A 292 -50.78 -53.79 21.36
CA GLU A 292 -49.98 -53.43 20.18
C GLU A 292 -50.42 -52.08 19.58
N ALA A 293 -51.74 -51.81 19.50
CA ALA A 293 -52.25 -50.51 19.04
C ALA A 293 -51.80 -49.34 19.93
N LYS A 294 -51.78 -49.55 21.26
CA LYS A 294 -51.30 -48.54 22.22
C LYS A 294 -49.80 -48.28 22.07
N LEU A 295 -49.00 -49.31 21.80
CA LEU A 295 -47.58 -49.16 21.52
C LEU A 295 -47.30 -48.46 20.18
N LYS A 296 -48.10 -48.74 19.14
CA LYS A 296 -47.98 -48.03 17.84
C LYS A 296 -48.31 -46.55 17.96
N GLN A 297 -49.29 -46.18 18.80
CA GLN A 297 -49.75 -44.80 18.93
C GLN A 297 -48.97 -43.98 19.96
N PHE A 298 -48.49 -44.60 21.04
CA PHE A 298 -47.86 -43.89 22.18
C PHE A 298 -46.47 -44.43 22.55
N GLY A 299 -45.93 -45.43 21.84
CA GLY A 299 -44.65 -46.06 22.18
C GLY A 299 -43.43 -45.16 22.05
N SER A 300 -43.54 -44.04 21.31
CA SER A 300 -42.52 -43.00 21.17
C SER A 300 -42.64 -41.88 22.21
N VAL A 301 -43.69 -41.86 23.04
CA VAL A 301 -43.93 -40.80 24.04
C VAL A 301 -43.15 -41.09 25.32
N ASN A 302 -42.46 -40.08 25.85
CA ASN A 302 -41.74 -40.17 27.12
C ASN A 302 -42.71 -40.40 28.29
N GLY A 303 -42.38 -41.35 29.17
CA GLY A 303 -43.16 -41.62 30.39
C GLY A 303 -44.27 -42.67 30.24
N ILE A 304 -44.35 -43.40 29.11
CA ILE A 304 -45.29 -44.52 28.97
C ILE A 304 -44.95 -45.65 29.97
N VAL A 305 -45.91 -46.01 30.82
CA VAL A 305 -45.80 -47.13 31.75
C VAL A 305 -46.55 -48.33 31.17
N LEU A 306 -45.84 -49.45 31.03
CA LEU A 306 -46.36 -50.69 30.45
C LEU A 306 -46.33 -51.80 31.49
N SER A 307 -47.44 -52.52 31.67
CA SER A 307 -47.55 -53.62 32.62
C SER A 307 -47.03 -54.92 32.02
N ARG A 308 -46.16 -55.65 32.72
CA ARG A 308 -45.67 -56.96 32.26
C ARG A 308 -46.78 -58.01 32.09
N GLN A 309 -47.94 -57.83 32.72
CA GLN A 309 -49.09 -58.72 32.55
C GLN A 309 -49.73 -58.60 31.16
N ASP A 310 -49.74 -57.40 30.57
CA ASP A 310 -50.43 -57.12 29.30
C ASP A 310 -49.53 -57.35 28.07
N TYR A 311 -48.20 -57.31 28.25
CA TYR A 311 -47.20 -57.32 27.16
C TYR A 311 -46.21 -58.50 27.27
N GLY A 312 -46.17 -59.26 28.36
CA GLY A 312 -45.18 -60.33 28.56
C GLY A 312 -43.77 -59.79 28.83
N SER A 313 -42.74 -60.43 28.25
CA SER A 313 -41.38 -59.87 28.25
C SER A 313 -41.36 -58.63 27.35
N ILE A 314 -41.01 -57.49 27.93
CA ILE A 314 -40.94 -56.22 27.23
C ILE A 314 -39.59 -55.57 27.46
N GLU A 315 -38.88 -55.32 26.36
CA GLU A 315 -37.57 -54.70 26.37
C GLU A 315 -37.58 -53.48 25.44
N LYS A 316 -37.20 -52.32 25.98
CA LYS A 316 -36.98 -51.15 25.15
C LYS A 316 -35.70 -51.40 24.35
N ILE A 317 -35.75 -51.25 23.02
CA ILE A 317 -34.54 -51.18 22.22
C ILE A 317 -33.73 -50.01 22.77
N LYS A 318 -32.47 -50.22 23.13
CA LYS A 318 -31.62 -49.11 23.53
C LYS A 318 -31.18 -48.40 22.26
N PRO A 319 -31.24 -47.05 22.21
CA PRO A 319 -30.57 -46.28 21.17
C PRO A 319 -29.14 -46.79 21.02
N ASN A 320 -28.70 -47.03 19.79
CA ASN A 320 -27.30 -47.35 19.59
C ASN A 320 -26.49 -46.13 20.08
N GLN A 321 -25.48 -46.36 20.91
CA GLN A 321 -24.64 -45.27 21.44
C GLN A 321 -23.71 -44.77 20.35
N LEU A 322 -23.52 -43.45 20.25
CA LEU A 322 -22.54 -42.89 19.32
C LEU A 322 -21.18 -43.56 19.58
N SER A 323 -20.59 -44.13 18.52
CA SER A 323 -19.28 -44.78 18.64
C SER A 323 -18.25 -43.76 19.13
N GLN A 324 -17.40 -44.15 20.09
CA GLN A 324 -16.29 -43.32 20.57
C GLN A 324 -15.36 -42.88 19.43
N GLY A 325 -15.29 -43.67 18.34
CA GLY A 325 -14.53 -43.29 17.15
C GLY A 325 -14.99 -41.96 16.54
N HIS A 326 -16.29 -41.63 16.55
CA HIS A 326 -16.77 -40.35 16.02
C HIS A 326 -16.31 -39.17 16.90
N MET A 327 -16.28 -39.34 18.22
CA MET A 327 -15.80 -38.31 19.15
C MET A 327 -14.30 -38.10 19.00
N ILE A 328 -13.53 -39.19 18.93
CA ILE A 328 -12.08 -39.13 18.73
C ILE A 328 -11.74 -38.48 17.38
N LEU A 329 -12.46 -38.83 16.30
CA LEU A 329 -12.27 -38.22 15.00
C LEU A 329 -12.56 -36.72 15.02
N SER A 330 -13.65 -36.26 15.65
CA SER A 330 -13.94 -34.83 15.73
C SER A 330 -12.89 -34.06 16.55
N GLU A 331 -12.41 -34.62 17.67
CA GLU A 331 -11.30 -34.05 18.44
C GLU A 331 -9.98 -34.05 17.64
N GLN A 332 -9.76 -35.05 16.79
CA GLN A 332 -8.60 -35.12 15.92
C GLN A 332 -8.69 -34.11 14.77
N SER A 333 -9.81 -34.02 14.06
CA SER A 333 -10.05 -33.01 13.01
C SER A 333 -9.81 -31.60 13.53
N ALA A 334 -10.31 -31.28 14.73
CA ALA A 334 -10.15 -29.96 15.33
C ALA A 334 -8.66 -29.62 15.61
N ARG A 335 -7.85 -30.63 15.98
CA ARG A 335 -6.40 -30.47 16.13
C ARG A 335 -5.70 -30.35 14.79
N ASP A 336 -6.02 -31.22 13.83
CA ASP A 336 -5.40 -31.23 12.51
C ASP A 336 -5.65 -29.89 11.76
N ILE A 337 -6.87 -29.34 11.85
CA ILE A 337 -7.21 -28.01 11.31
C ILE A 337 -6.36 -26.92 11.96
N LYS A 338 -6.21 -26.96 13.30
CA LYS A 338 -5.39 -25.99 14.03
C LYS A 338 -3.92 -26.10 13.65
N ASP A 339 -3.37 -27.30 13.61
CA ASP A 339 -1.97 -27.56 13.31
C ASP A 339 -1.60 -27.12 11.88
N ILE A 340 -2.46 -27.42 10.89
CA ILE A 340 -2.22 -27.04 9.48
C ILE A 340 -2.46 -25.55 9.23
N SER A 341 -3.40 -24.92 9.95
CA SER A 341 -3.63 -23.47 9.82
C SER A 341 -2.44 -22.61 10.27
N GLY A 342 -1.44 -23.20 10.93
CA GLY A 342 -0.29 -22.48 11.48
C GLY A 342 -0.64 -21.56 12.66
N VAL A 343 -1.89 -21.57 13.13
CA VAL A 343 -2.37 -20.75 14.24
C VAL A 343 -2.01 -21.39 15.57
N ASN A 344 -0.97 -20.85 16.20
CA ASN A 344 -0.54 -21.25 17.53
C ASN A 344 -1.42 -20.64 18.63
N ASP A 345 -1.53 -21.30 19.78
CA ASP A 345 -2.29 -20.78 20.94
C ASP A 345 -1.77 -19.41 21.40
N GLU A 346 -0.47 -19.18 21.23
CA GLU A 346 0.19 -17.91 21.49
C GLU A 346 -0.32 -16.77 20.60
N MET A 347 -0.69 -17.07 19.34
CA MET A 347 -1.25 -16.06 18.43
C MET A 347 -2.71 -15.72 18.78
N LEU A 348 -3.43 -16.67 19.37
CA LEU A 348 -4.82 -16.48 19.81
C LEU A 348 -4.92 -15.75 21.16
N GLY A 349 -3.78 -15.44 21.79
CA GLY A 349 -3.74 -14.85 23.13
C GLY A 349 -4.30 -15.80 24.20
N ILE A 350 -4.36 -17.10 23.93
CA ILE A 350 -4.84 -18.10 24.88
C ILE A 350 -3.68 -18.46 25.81
N ASP A 351 -3.55 -17.72 26.90
CA ASP A 351 -2.54 -17.97 27.93
C ASP A 351 -2.91 -19.21 28.77
N ASN A 352 -2.45 -20.38 28.35
CA ASN A 352 -2.61 -21.62 29.10
C ASN A 352 -1.77 -21.69 30.40
N ASN A 353 -0.90 -20.70 30.65
CA ASN A 353 0.00 -20.69 31.81
C ASN A 353 -0.05 -19.37 32.59
N LYS A 354 -0.54 -19.44 33.85
CA LYS A 354 -0.76 -18.29 34.75
C LYS A 354 0.50 -17.57 35.26
N VAL A 355 1.72 -17.97 34.89
CA VAL A 355 2.97 -17.37 35.38
C VAL A 355 4.03 -17.32 34.27
N ILE A 356 3.87 -16.40 33.33
CA ILE A 356 4.89 -16.13 32.30
C ILE A 356 5.28 -14.64 32.41
N SER A 357 6.58 -14.36 32.37
CA SER A 357 7.10 -12.98 32.33
C SER A 357 6.61 -12.27 31.06
N GLY A 358 6.24 -10.99 31.14
CA GLY A 358 5.81 -10.21 29.96
C GLY A 358 6.83 -10.22 28.81
N LYS A 359 8.13 -10.33 29.11
CA LYS A 359 9.18 -10.49 28.09
C LYS A 359 9.12 -11.85 27.39
N ALA A 360 8.72 -12.90 28.10
CA ALA A 360 8.55 -14.24 27.54
C ALA A 360 7.23 -14.36 26.75
N ILE A 361 6.16 -13.65 27.15
CA ILE A 361 4.93 -13.51 26.34
C ILE A 361 5.26 -12.84 25.01
N GLN A 362 5.96 -11.70 25.04
CA GLN A 362 6.39 -11.00 23.83
C GLN A 362 7.32 -11.84 22.93
N LEU A 363 8.20 -12.67 23.52
CA LEU A 363 9.05 -13.59 22.77
C LEU A 363 8.22 -14.71 22.10
N ARG A 364 7.16 -15.17 22.75
CA ARG A 364 6.24 -16.20 22.26
C ARG A 364 5.35 -15.67 21.14
N GLU A 365 4.78 -14.48 21.29
CA GLU A 365 4.05 -13.79 20.21
C GLU A 365 4.92 -13.66 18.96
N ARG A 366 6.19 -13.22 19.13
CA ARG A 366 7.15 -13.15 18.03
C ARG A 366 7.49 -14.51 17.42
N SER A 367 7.53 -15.57 18.22
CA SER A 367 7.78 -16.92 17.73
C SER A 367 6.57 -17.46 16.96
N GLY A 368 5.36 -17.13 17.39
CA GLY A 368 4.11 -17.47 16.69
C GLY A 368 4.00 -16.78 15.33
N MET A 369 4.43 -15.52 15.23
CA MET A 369 4.46 -14.80 13.94
C MET A 369 5.44 -15.41 12.92
N ARG A 370 6.50 -16.10 13.37
CA ARG A 370 7.52 -16.69 12.48
C ARG A 370 6.93 -17.76 11.54
N THR A 371 5.93 -18.52 11.99
CA THR A 371 5.30 -19.55 11.14
C THR A 371 4.67 -18.94 9.88
N ASN A 372 4.09 -17.74 10.00
CA ASN A 372 3.42 -17.04 8.90
C ASN A 372 4.32 -16.01 8.22
N GLU A 373 5.61 -15.92 8.58
CA GLU A 373 6.58 -14.98 8.02
C GLU A 373 6.68 -15.07 6.48
N PRO A 374 6.72 -16.26 5.84
CA PRO A 374 6.78 -16.34 4.37
C PRO A 374 5.60 -15.67 3.65
N ILE A 375 4.40 -15.75 4.22
CA ILE A 375 3.20 -15.12 3.67
C ILE A 375 3.35 -13.60 3.67
N PHE A 376 3.84 -13.04 4.78
CA PHE A 376 4.08 -11.61 4.89
C PHE A 376 5.24 -11.15 3.99
N ASP A 377 6.31 -11.94 3.88
CA ASP A 377 7.43 -11.65 2.98
C ASP A 377 6.99 -11.59 1.51
N ASN A 378 6.11 -12.49 1.07
CA ASN A 378 5.53 -12.48 -0.28
C ASN A 378 4.63 -11.27 -0.51
N PHE A 379 3.83 -10.88 0.49
CA PHE A 379 3.03 -9.65 0.41
C PHE A 379 3.92 -8.41 0.32
N ASP A 380 4.96 -8.35 1.15
CA ASP A 380 5.96 -7.30 1.12
C ASP A 380 6.68 -7.22 -0.24
N ARG A 381 7.03 -8.36 -0.82
CA ARG A 381 7.57 -8.43 -2.19
C ARG A 381 6.61 -7.82 -3.21
N THR A 382 5.32 -8.11 -3.09
CA THR A 382 4.28 -7.54 -3.97
C THR A 382 4.24 -6.03 -3.86
N LEU A 383 4.22 -5.50 -2.63
CA LEU A 383 4.20 -4.05 -2.37
C LEU A 383 5.50 -3.35 -2.82
N GLN A 384 6.64 -4.02 -2.76
CA GLN A 384 7.91 -3.51 -3.28
C GLN A 384 7.90 -3.41 -4.82
N LEU A 385 7.39 -4.42 -5.51
CA LEU A 385 7.24 -4.40 -6.97
C LEU A 385 6.26 -3.29 -7.39
N PHE A 386 5.11 -3.22 -6.73
CA PHE A 386 4.12 -2.16 -6.92
C PHE A 386 4.72 -0.77 -6.69
N GLY A 387 5.41 -0.56 -5.56
CA GLY A 387 6.03 0.72 -5.23
C GLY A 387 7.14 1.12 -6.21
N THR A 388 7.89 0.15 -6.72
CA THR A 388 8.91 0.39 -7.75
C THR A 388 8.27 0.89 -9.04
N MET A 389 7.17 0.29 -9.47
CA MET A 389 6.42 0.77 -10.64
C MET A 389 5.80 2.15 -10.39
N LEU A 390 5.23 2.37 -9.21
CA LEU A 390 4.62 3.64 -8.85
C LEU A 390 5.63 4.81 -8.98
N VAL A 391 6.85 4.62 -8.48
CA VAL A 391 7.91 5.63 -8.62
C VAL A 391 8.33 5.81 -10.09
N LYS A 392 8.42 4.73 -10.88
CA LYS A 392 8.69 4.83 -12.32
C LYS A 392 7.62 5.66 -13.03
N LEU A 393 6.34 5.46 -12.72
CA LEU A 393 5.25 6.22 -13.32
C LEU A 393 5.30 7.70 -12.93
N ILE A 394 5.46 8.00 -11.64
CA ILE A 394 5.55 9.38 -11.15
C ILE A 394 6.70 10.14 -11.80
N THR A 395 7.87 9.50 -11.92
CA THR A 395 9.07 10.15 -12.47
C THR A 395 9.06 10.27 -14.00
N LYS A 396 8.46 9.32 -14.73
CA LYS A 396 8.55 9.28 -16.20
C LYS A 396 7.35 9.88 -16.93
N LEU A 397 6.15 9.82 -16.36
CA LEU A 397 4.95 10.33 -17.00
C LEU A 397 4.65 11.80 -16.65
N ASN A 398 5.44 12.44 -15.78
CA ASN A 398 5.21 13.82 -15.31
C ASN A 398 3.75 14.04 -14.85
N ILE A 399 3.26 13.09 -14.06
CA ILE A 399 1.87 13.02 -13.58
C ILE A 399 1.55 14.26 -12.72
N TYR A 400 2.50 14.66 -11.87
CA TYR A 400 2.39 15.84 -11.02
C TYR A 400 3.00 17.08 -11.68
N THR A 401 2.29 18.19 -11.56
CA THR A 401 2.78 19.51 -11.95
C THR A 401 3.77 20.07 -10.93
N ASP A 402 4.61 21.03 -11.34
CA ASP A 402 5.59 21.66 -10.45
C ASP A 402 4.95 22.35 -9.24
N ASN A 403 3.74 22.89 -9.42
CA ASN A 403 3.00 23.54 -8.35
C ASN A 403 2.47 22.53 -7.33
N GLU A 404 1.99 21.36 -7.77
CA GLU A 404 1.53 20.28 -6.87
C GLU A 404 2.70 19.70 -6.08
N ILE A 405 3.84 19.46 -6.73
CA ILE A 405 5.05 18.98 -6.04
C ILE A 405 5.48 20.02 -5.00
N ARG A 406 5.47 21.33 -5.35
CA ARG A 406 5.77 22.41 -4.40
C ARG A 406 4.80 22.44 -3.22
N ALA A 407 3.50 22.25 -3.45
CA ALA A 407 2.50 22.21 -2.39
C ALA A 407 2.82 21.07 -1.39
N ILE A 408 3.04 19.86 -1.88
CA ILE A 408 3.36 18.67 -1.05
C ILE A 408 4.69 18.85 -0.30
N VAL A 409 5.70 19.46 -0.94
CA VAL A 409 6.99 19.78 -0.31
C VAL A 409 6.83 20.83 0.78
N SER A 410 6.06 21.89 0.51
CA SER A 410 5.86 23.02 1.43
C SER A 410 5.09 22.63 2.69
N GLU A 411 4.13 21.71 2.57
CA GLU A 411 3.44 21.17 3.72
C GLU A 411 4.40 20.39 4.62
N SER A 412 5.33 19.61 4.06
CA SER A 412 6.03 18.58 4.84
C SER A 412 7.49 18.87 5.18
N ASP A 413 7.99 20.09 4.95
CA ASP A 413 9.39 20.53 5.16
C ASP A 413 10.41 19.46 4.70
N LEU A 414 10.21 18.95 3.47
CA LEU A 414 10.95 17.79 2.94
C LEU A 414 12.36 18.14 2.42
N LEU A 415 12.81 19.37 2.64
CA LEU A 415 14.12 19.84 2.20
C LEU A 415 15.20 19.42 3.20
N ASP A 416 16.23 18.73 2.71
CA ASP A 416 17.40 18.38 3.53
C ASP A 416 18.31 19.60 3.78
N LEU A 417 18.95 19.62 4.95
CA LEU A 417 19.95 20.62 5.35
C LEU A 417 21.09 20.73 4.33
N LYS A 418 21.52 19.61 3.74
CA LYS A 418 22.58 19.60 2.72
C LYS A 418 22.16 20.31 1.43
N MET A 419 20.90 20.18 1.05
CA MET A 419 20.37 20.83 -0.15
C MET A 419 20.22 22.34 0.08
N LEU A 420 19.75 22.74 1.27
CA LEU A 420 19.73 24.15 1.69
C LEU A 420 21.13 24.77 1.70
N GLN A 421 22.14 24.04 2.19
CA GLN A 421 23.54 24.51 2.17
C GLN A 421 24.08 24.68 0.75
N ARG A 422 23.76 23.77 -0.17
CA ARG A 422 24.14 23.91 -1.60
C ARG A 422 23.45 25.10 -2.25
N ALA A 423 22.15 25.26 -2.01
CA ALA A 423 21.39 26.40 -2.52
C ALA A 423 21.94 27.73 -1.98
N HIS A 424 22.26 27.79 -0.68
CA HIS A 424 22.90 28.96 -0.06
C HIS A 424 24.26 29.27 -0.71
N ALA A 425 25.11 28.26 -0.95
CA ALA A 425 26.40 28.46 -1.59
C ALA A 425 26.28 28.98 -3.03
N GLU A 426 25.35 28.46 -3.82
CA GLU A 426 25.11 28.94 -5.19
C GLU A 426 24.58 30.39 -5.22
N ILE A 427 23.64 30.70 -4.34
CA ILE A 427 23.09 32.05 -4.22
C ILE A 427 24.18 33.03 -3.77
N THR A 428 24.98 32.65 -2.77
CA THR A 428 26.09 33.45 -2.26
C THR A 428 27.14 33.70 -3.35
N GLN A 429 27.43 32.70 -4.19
CA GLN A 429 28.33 32.83 -5.33
C GLN A 429 27.78 33.75 -6.42
N SER A 430 26.46 33.70 -6.70
CA SER A 430 25.82 34.53 -7.73
C SER A 430 25.67 36.00 -7.31
N ILE A 431 25.44 36.26 -6.02
CA ILE A 431 25.21 37.60 -5.45
C ILE A 431 26.53 38.25 -4.97
N GLY A 432 27.61 37.46 -4.81
CA GLY A 432 28.97 37.94 -4.51
C GLY A 432 29.26 38.07 -3.01
N GLY A 433 28.45 37.48 -2.14
CA GLY A 433 28.61 37.48 -0.69
C GLY A 433 27.33 37.10 0.06
N ASP A 434 27.47 36.70 1.31
CA ASP A 434 26.34 36.40 2.20
C ASP A 434 25.82 37.69 2.84
N LEU A 435 24.65 37.62 3.47
CA LEU A 435 24.05 38.77 4.16
C LEU A 435 25.00 39.24 5.30
N PRO A 436 25.60 40.45 5.22
CA PRO A 436 26.61 40.88 6.18
C PRO A 436 26.00 41.02 7.58
N LEU A 437 26.66 40.46 8.59
CA LEU A 437 26.21 40.61 9.98
C LEU A 437 26.19 42.10 10.38
N PRO A 438 25.15 42.56 11.12
CA PRO A 438 25.11 43.93 11.59
C PRO A 438 26.29 44.20 12.53
N ALA A 439 27.00 45.30 12.29
CA ALA A 439 28.11 45.73 13.13
C ALA A 439 27.64 45.95 14.58
N THR A 440 28.43 45.47 15.53
CA THR A 440 28.14 45.68 16.95
C THR A 440 28.28 47.15 17.32
N PRO A 441 27.59 47.63 18.38
CA PRO A 441 27.71 49.03 18.82
C PRO A 441 29.15 49.49 19.10
N GLU A 442 30.07 48.57 19.45
CA GLU A 442 31.49 48.83 19.66
C GLU A 442 32.27 49.05 18.35
N GLU A 443 31.90 48.38 17.27
CA GLU A 443 32.52 48.52 15.94
C GLU A 443 32.08 49.81 15.20
N LEU A 444 30.93 50.36 15.59
CA LEU A 444 30.38 51.62 15.05
C LEU A 444 30.94 52.88 15.75
N ALA A 445 31.75 52.71 16.80
CA ALA A 445 32.36 53.82 17.50
C ALA A 445 33.47 54.47 16.65
N PRO A 446 33.54 55.81 16.54
CA PRO A 446 34.60 56.48 15.78
C PRO A 446 35.98 56.15 16.36
N ASN A 447 36.87 55.65 15.50
CA ASN A 447 38.22 55.27 15.90
C ASN A 447 38.98 56.52 16.43
N PRO A 448 39.40 56.56 17.72
CA PRO A 448 39.92 57.78 18.35
C PRO A 448 41.11 58.41 17.63
N ASN A 449 41.95 57.57 17.00
CA ASN A 449 43.15 58.02 16.28
C ASN A 449 42.85 58.69 14.93
N MET A 450 41.73 58.33 14.28
CA MET A 450 41.32 58.94 13.00
C MET A 450 40.69 60.32 13.20
N MET A 451 39.97 60.52 14.31
CA MET A 451 39.36 61.80 14.68
C MET A 451 40.42 62.87 15.03
N ALA A 452 41.62 62.46 15.45
CA ALA A 452 42.72 63.36 15.81
C ALA A 452 43.53 63.89 14.61
N MET A 453 43.37 63.31 13.42
CA MET A 453 44.10 63.69 12.19
C MET A 453 43.31 64.63 11.27
N VAL A 454 42.06 64.97 11.61
CA VAL A 454 41.17 65.80 10.79
C VAL A 454 41.43 67.29 11.07
N GLN A 455 41.56 68.10 10.01
CA GLN A 455 41.71 69.55 10.16
C GLN A 455 40.42 70.19 10.72
N PRO A 456 40.50 71.29 11.50
CA PRO A 456 39.34 71.90 12.15
C PRO A 456 38.22 72.35 11.19
N GLU A 457 38.56 72.67 9.94
CA GLU A 457 37.62 73.12 8.90
C GLU A 457 36.77 71.97 8.33
N ASP A 458 37.32 70.76 8.24
CA ASP A 458 36.63 69.57 7.71
C ASP A 458 35.93 68.75 8.81
N LEU A 459 36.11 69.14 10.08
CA LEU A 459 35.66 68.38 11.26
C LEU A 459 34.14 68.25 11.32
N GLN A 460 33.40 69.27 10.89
CA GLN A 460 31.93 69.23 10.81
C GLN A 460 31.45 68.24 9.75
N MET A 461 32.06 68.26 8.56
CA MET A 461 31.71 67.36 7.46
C MET A 461 32.02 65.89 7.80
N VAL A 462 33.15 65.64 8.44
CA VAL A 462 33.56 64.29 8.86
C VAL A 462 32.66 63.74 9.98
N VAL A 463 32.31 64.56 10.97
CA VAL A 463 31.38 64.16 12.06
C VAL A 463 29.98 63.90 11.51
N GLU A 464 29.51 64.68 10.54
CA GLU A 464 28.22 64.46 9.89
C GLU A 464 28.23 63.18 9.02
N GLY A 465 29.33 62.90 8.32
CA GLY A 465 29.56 61.63 7.61
C GLY A 465 29.57 60.41 8.54
N ILE A 466 30.19 60.52 9.72
CA ILE A 466 30.19 59.45 10.74
C ILE A 466 28.80 59.24 11.34
N LYS A 467 28.08 60.32 11.67
CA LYS A 467 26.71 60.23 12.19
C LYS A 467 25.73 59.62 11.18
N THR A 468 25.87 59.98 9.91
CA THR A 468 25.06 59.37 8.84
C THR A 468 25.40 57.89 8.63
N GLY A 469 26.68 57.50 8.74
CA GLY A 469 27.11 56.10 8.73
C GLY A 469 26.63 55.26 9.92
N ILE A 470 26.66 55.82 11.14
CA ILE A 470 26.11 55.14 12.33
C ILE A 470 24.60 54.99 12.21
N ARG A 471 23.91 56.02 11.73
CA ARG A 471 22.45 55.99 11.52
C ARG A 471 22.04 54.97 10.46
N SER A 472 22.79 54.86 9.36
CA SER A 472 22.52 53.83 8.35
C SER A 472 22.77 52.42 8.86
N ALA A 473 23.82 52.21 9.66
CA ALA A 473 24.09 50.91 10.29
C ALA A 473 23.03 50.52 11.34
N GLN A 474 22.52 51.48 12.12
CA GLN A 474 21.40 51.25 13.04
C GLN A 474 20.12 50.87 12.30
N MET A 475 19.78 51.58 11.22
CA MET A 475 18.63 51.23 10.37
C MET A 475 18.79 49.85 9.71
N TYR A 476 20.02 49.45 9.36
CA TYR A 476 20.30 48.12 8.84
C TYR A 476 20.11 47.05 9.91
N ALA A 477 20.62 47.25 11.13
CA ALA A 477 20.44 46.32 12.24
C ALA A 477 18.97 46.11 12.62
N GLU A 478 18.15 47.16 12.54
CA GLU A 478 16.69 47.07 12.73
C GLU A 478 15.99 46.25 11.64
N ARG A 479 16.42 46.38 10.37
CA ARG A 479 15.87 45.63 9.23
C ARG A 479 16.49 44.25 9.01
N TYR A 480 17.61 43.95 9.68
CA TYR A 480 18.34 42.70 9.52
C TYR A 480 17.49 41.44 9.77
N PRO A 481 16.59 41.39 10.79
CA PRO A 481 15.72 40.23 10.99
C PRO A 481 14.79 39.97 9.80
N GLU A 482 14.19 41.01 9.24
CA GLU A 482 13.31 40.92 8.06
C GLU A 482 14.11 40.51 6.81
N LEU A 483 15.29 41.10 6.62
CA LEU A 483 16.19 40.75 5.51
C LEU A 483 16.66 39.31 5.60
N LYS A 484 16.97 38.82 6.81
CA LYS A 484 17.36 37.44 7.04
C LYS A 484 16.23 36.46 6.74
N GLN A 485 15.00 36.77 7.15
CA GLN A 485 13.84 35.95 6.79
C GLN A 485 13.62 35.89 5.28
N ASN A 486 13.69 37.03 4.59
CA ASN A 486 13.57 37.07 3.13
C ASN A 486 14.72 36.29 2.45
N TRP A 487 15.93 36.37 2.99
CA TRP A 487 17.08 35.60 2.49
C TRP A 487 16.87 34.10 2.64
N ASP A 488 16.43 33.65 3.81
CA ASP A 488 16.09 32.25 4.07
C ASP A 488 14.97 31.75 3.15
N GLU A 489 13.98 32.61 2.83
CA GLU A 489 12.92 32.29 1.88
C GLU A 489 13.43 32.14 0.44
N VAL A 490 14.30 33.03 -0.02
CA VAL A 490 14.95 32.94 -1.34
C VAL A 490 15.78 31.65 -1.45
N ILE A 491 16.51 31.29 -0.40
CA ILE A 491 17.28 30.04 -0.35
C ILE A 491 16.35 28.82 -0.47
N LYS A 492 15.22 28.83 0.24
CA LYS A 492 14.23 27.76 0.14
C LYS A 492 13.65 27.66 -1.26
N GLN A 493 13.31 28.78 -1.90
CA GLN A 493 12.79 28.78 -3.27
C GLN A 493 13.81 28.18 -4.26
N HIS A 494 15.07 28.62 -4.20
CA HIS A 494 16.13 28.09 -5.06
C HIS A 494 16.39 26.60 -4.79
N ALA A 495 16.36 26.18 -3.52
CA ALA A 495 16.47 24.77 -3.16
C ALA A 495 15.32 23.93 -3.73
N THR A 496 14.09 24.45 -3.76
CA THR A 496 12.96 23.74 -4.40
C THR A 496 13.11 23.63 -5.91
N GLU A 497 13.67 24.65 -6.57
CA GLU A 497 13.94 24.60 -8.01
C GLU A 497 15.04 23.60 -8.36
N MET A 498 16.10 23.56 -7.56
CA MET A 498 17.14 22.54 -7.67
C MET A 498 16.56 21.13 -7.48
N LEU A 499 15.69 20.94 -6.48
CA LEU A 499 15.01 19.67 -6.23
C LEU A 499 14.13 19.22 -7.42
N LEU A 500 13.33 20.14 -7.99
CA LEU A 500 12.49 19.82 -9.15
C LEU A 500 13.33 19.40 -10.35
N LYS A 501 14.51 20.01 -10.53
CA LYS A 501 15.45 19.63 -11.57
C LYS A 501 16.07 18.26 -11.33
N GLU A 502 16.45 17.94 -10.08
CA GLU A 502 16.95 16.61 -9.70
C GLU A 502 15.88 15.53 -9.85
N LEU A 503 14.62 15.83 -9.53
CA LEU A 503 13.49 14.89 -9.63
C LEU A 503 13.25 14.44 -11.08
N ARG A 504 13.47 15.34 -12.04
CA ARG A 504 13.32 15.09 -13.48
C ARG A 504 14.57 14.50 -14.14
N ASP A 505 15.67 14.35 -13.40
CA ASP A 505 16.88 13.72 -13.94
C ASP A 505 16.70 12.20 -14.00
N ASP A 506 16.83 11.66 -15.22
CA ASP A 506 16.71 10.23 -15.52
C ASP A 506 17.68 9.35 -14.70
N LYS A 507 18.82 9.89 -14.27
CA LYS A 507 19.79 9.18 -13.41
C LYS A 507 19.21 8.79 -12.06
N VAL A 508 18.48 9.72 -11.44
CA VAL A 508 18.02 9.59 -10.06
C VAL A 508 16.89 8.54 -9.99
N GLY A 509 16.02 8.49 -10.99
CA GLY A 509 14.91 7.55 -11.04
C GLY A 509 15.28 6.07 -11.23
N GLN A 510 16.39 5.75 -11.91
CA GLN A 510 16.78 4.36 -12.17
C GLN A 510 17.76 3.77 -11.15
N TYR A 511 18.76 4.54 -10.71
CA TYR A 511 19.83 4.04 -9.83
C TYR A 511 19.96 4.82 -8.52
N GLY A 512 19.35 6.00 -8.46
CA GLY A 512 19.40 6.89 -7.31
C GLY A 512 18.42 6.53 -6.20
N ILE A 513 17.52 5.56 -6.38
CA ILE A 513 16.46 5.27 -5.41
C ILE A 513 16.27 3.77 -5.19
N VAL A 514 15.90 3.42 -3.97
CA VAL A 514 15.53 2.06 -3.57
C VAL A 514 14.18 2.11 -2.87
N VAL A 515 13.23 1.31 -3.33
CA VAL A 515 11.94 1.17 -2.67
C VAL A 515 12.04 0.17 -1.53
N SER A 516 11.54 0.56 -0.38
CA SER A 516 11.48 -0.25 0.83
C SER A 516 10.10 -0.15 1.46
N LEU A 517 9.84 -1.00 2.44
CA LEU A 517 8.63 -0.93 3.24
C LEU A 517 8.94 -0.37 4.63
N SER A 518 7.92 0.24 5.21
CA SER A 518 7.90 0.82 6.55
C SER A 518 6.55 0.51 7.17
N ALA A 519 6.39 0.75 8.47
CA ALA A 519 5.09 0.67 9.12
C ALA A 519 4.03 1.43 8.31
N ASN A 520 2.86 0.81 8.19
CA ASN A 520 1.78 1.36 7.39
C ASN A 520 1.31 2.68 8.00
N ALA A 521 1.27 3.72 7.18
CA ALA A 521 0.85 5.05 7.59
C ALA A 521 0.41 5.85 6.36
N PRO A 522 -0.79 6.47 6.39
CA PRO A 522 -1.37 7.18 5.26
C PRO A 522 -0.56 8.42 4.86
N THR A 523 0.13 9.06 5.82
CA THR A 523 0.94 10.26 5.57
C THR A 523 2.39 10.06 5.97
N VAL A 524 3.31 10.86 5.40
CA VAL A 524 4.74 10.85 5.77
C VAL A 524 4.92 11.27 7.23
N ARG A 525 4.12 12.24 7.71
CA ARG A 525 4.17 12.72 9.09
C ARG A 525 3.79 11.65 10.10
N MET A 526 2.69 10.93 9.87
CA MET A 526 2.28 9.83 10.74
C MET A 526 3.31 8.71 10.75
N GLN A 527 3.97 8.44 9.62
CA GLN A 527 5.06 7.48 9.57
C GLN A 527 6.25 7.92 10.44
N ASN A 528 6.64 9.19 10.37
CA ASN A 528 7.71 9.73 11.21
C ASN A 528 7.36 9.62 12.70
N MET A 529 6.08 9.84 13.06
CA MET A 529 5.60 9.67 14.44
C MET A 529 5.72 8.22 14.91
N LEU A 530 5.26 7.25 14.12
CA LEU A 530 5.39 5.82 14.45
C LEU A 530 6.85 5.40 14.57
N GLU A 531 7.74 5.93 13.71
CA GLU A 531 9.17 5.69 13.81
C GLU A 531 9.75 6.26 15.13
N LEU A 532 9.29 7.43 15.57
CA LEU A 532 9.69 8.02 16.86
C LEU A 532 9.17 7.20 18.06
N GLU A 533 7.93 6.70 18.01
CA GLU A 533 7.38 5.81 19.04
C GLU A 533 8.20 4.52 19.16
N MET A 534 8.53 3.88 18.02
CA MET A 534 9.38 2.69 18.01
C MET A 534 10.79 2.95 18.59
N VAL A 535 11.35 4.12 18.32
CA VAL A 535 12.65 4.54 18.89
C VAL A 535 12.51 4.76 20.39
N GLN A 536 11.42 5.38 20.84
CA GLN A 536 11.16 5.61 22.26
C GLN A 536 11.03 4.29 23.03
N ASP A 537 10.29 3.32 22.49
CA ASP A 537 10.13 1.99 23.10
C ASP A 537 11.46 1.24 23.23
N LYS A 538 12.38 1.44 22.28
CA LYS A 538 13.65 0.71 22.22
C LYS A 538 14.80 1.38 22.97
N TYR A 539 14.86 2.72 22.97
CA TYR A 539 16.01 3.50 23.43
C TYR A 539 15.69 4.49 24.57
N GLY A 540 14.42 4.62 24.98
CA GLY A 540 14.00 5.46 26.11
C GLY A 540 13.40 6.81 25.69
N MET A 541 13.15 7.70 26.65
CA MET A 541 12.43 8.96 26.40
C MET A 541 13.15 9.89 25.42
N ILE A 542 12.49 10.18 24.31
CA ILE A 542 12.81 11.28 23.40
C ILE A 542 12.29 12.59 24.01
N THR A 543 12.96 13.72 23.77
CA THR A 543 12.50 15.02 24.27
C THR A 543 11.12 15.38 23.68
N PRO A 544 10.20 15.97 24.48
CA PRO A 544 8.86 16.33 24.02
C PRO A 544 8.84 17.24 22.78
N ASP A 545 9.85 18.11 22.64
CA ASP A 545 9.96 19.06 21.52
C ASP A 545 10.00 18.33 20.16
N VAL A 546 10.71 17.21 20.07
CA VAL A 546 10.85 16.41 18.84
C VAL A 546 9.54 15.72 18.48
N PHE A 547 8.75 15.30 19.48
CA PHE A 547 7.43 14.74 19.26
C PHE A 547 6.43 15.78 18.75
N ILE A 548 6.43 16.96 19.36
CA ILE A 548 5.52 18.05 18.98
C ILE A 548 5.78 18.49 17.54
N ASP A 549 7.05 18.52 17.13
CA ASP A 549 7.42 18.82 15.75
C ASP A 549 6.84 17.83 14.75
N ALA A 550 6.81 16.55 15.10
CA ALA A 550 6.24 15.50 14.26
C ALA A 550 4.69 15.51 14.18
N THR A 551 3.99 16.18 15.11
CA THR A 551 2.51 16.18 15.19
C THR A 551 1.84 17.32 14.40
N GLU A 552 0.50 17.31 14.27
CA GLU A 552 -0.28 18.38 13.62
C GLU A 552 -0.96 19.33 14.62
N LEU A 553 -0.44 19.42 15.86
CA LEU A 553 -1.03 20.28 16.88
C LEU A 553 -1.00 21.75 16.43
N THR A 554 -2.13 22.44 16.60
CA THR A 554 -2.21 23.90 16.47
C THR A 554 -1.43 24.56 17.62
N ASN A 555 -0.77 25.69 17.35
CA ASN A 555 0.07 26.45 18.29
C ASN A 555 1.29 25.69 18.85
N LYS A 556 2.03 24.97 18.00
CA LYS A 556 3.25 24.23 18.38
C LYS A 556 4.24 25.07 19.19
N ASP A 557 4.48 26.32 18.80
CA ASP A 557 5.46 27.18 19.45
C ASP A 557 5.04 27.58 20.88
N GLU A 558 3.74 27.79 21.12
CA GLU A 558 3.21 28.06 22.46
C GLU A 558 3.29 26.81 23.35
N ILE A 559 3.03 25.62 22.78
CA ILE A 559 3.11 24.35 23.50
C ILE A 559 4.58 24.05 23.88
N LYS A 560 5.52 24.24 22.97
CA LYS A 560 6.96 24.12 23.24
C LYS A 560 7.42 25.12 24.31
N ALA A 561 7.02 26.39 24.18
CA ALA A 561 7.35 27.41 25.17
C ALA A 561 6.76 27.07 26.55
N GLY A 562 5.54 26.54 26.61
CA GLY A 562 4.90 26.07 27.83
C GLY A 562 5.66 24.90 28.48
N ILE A 563 6.08 23.91 27.69
CA ILE A 563 6.83 22.74 28.19
C ILE A 563 8.23 23.15 28.65
N GLN A 564 8.91 24.02 27.91
CA GLN A 564 10.22 24.55 28.30
C GLN A 564 10.13 25.38 29.58
N ALA A 565 9.07 26.19 29.75
CA ALA A 565 8.83 26.92 31.00
C ALA A 565 8.59 25.98 32.19
N VAL A 566 7.84 24.89 31.99
CA VAL A 566 7.63 23.87 33.03
C VAL A 566 8.93 23.12 33.36
N GLN A 567 9.73 22.76 32.36
CA GLN A 567 11.04 22.12 32.58
C GLN A 567 12.02 23.05 33.30
N GLN A 568 12.05 24.34 32.95
CA GLN A 568 12.87 25.33 33.64
C GLN A 568 12.41 25.55 35.09
N ALA A 569 11.10 25.57 35.34
CA ALA A 569 10.56 25.67 36.69
C ALA A 569 10.89 24.42 37.55
N GLN A 570 10.82 23.23 36.97
CA GLN A 570 11.21 21.98 37.65
C GLN A 570 12.72 21.90 37.90
N ALA A 571 13.55 22.36 36.96
CA ALA A 571 15.01 22.42 37.14
C ALA A 571 15.43 23.42 38.23
N GLN A 572 14.72 24.55 38.36
CA GLN A 572 14.94 25.51 39.45
C GLN A 572 14.46 24.98 40.81
N ALA A 573 13.43 24.13 40.85
CA ALA A 573 12.97 23.48 42.08
C ALA A 573 13.89 22.33 42.56
N ALA A 574 14.68 21.74 41.65
CA ALA A 574 15.59 20.62 41.95
C ALA A 574 17.00 21.04 42.40
N GLN A 575 17.35 22.33 42.41
CA GLN A 575 18.64 22.78 42.96
C GLN A 575 18.63 22.70 44.51
N PRO A 576 19.59 22.00 45.14
CA PRO A 576 19.64 21.90 46.59
C PRO A 576 19.94 23.27 47.21
N LYS A 577 19.03 23.77 48.06
CA LYS A 577 19.25 24.98 48.87
C LYS A 577 20.53 24.82 49.68
N GLN A 578 21.55 25.62 49.38
CA GLN A 578 22.76 25.71 50.19
C GLN A 578 22.41 26.10 51.66
N PRO A 579 22.99 25.45 52.67
CA PRO A 579 22.64 25.71 54.06
C PRO A 579 23.15 27.08 54.51
N ALA A 580 22.25 27.90 55.04
CA ALA A 580 22.52 29.22 55.60
C ALA A 580 23.50 29.13 56.79
N LYS A 581 24.64 29.83 56.70
CA LYS A 581 25.55 30.03 57.83
C LYS A 581 24.83 30.79 58.95
N LYS A 582 24.58 30.10 60.07
CA LYS A 582 24.17 30.68 61.35
C LYS A 582 25.20 31.71 61.82
N LYS A 583 24.76 32.94 62.08
CA LYS A 583 25.50 33.92 62.88
C LYS A 583 25.28 33.58 64.35
N GLU A 584 26.34 33.21 65.05
CA GLU A 584 26.42 33.24 66.51
C GLU A 584 26.28 34.67 67.01
N LYS A 585 25.40 34.89 67.98
CA LYS A 585 25.52 35.95 68.98
C LYS A 585 25.23 35.35 70.35
N ALA A 586 26.18 35.53 71.24
CA ALA A 586 26.25 34.99 72.59
C ALA A 586 25.16 35.53 73.52
N ALA A 587 24.57 34.63 74.30
CA ALA A 587 24.38 34.72 75.75
C ALA A 587 23.94 33.34 76.27
#